data_AF-A0A9X8R2P2-F1
#
_entry.id   AF-A0A9X8R2P2-F1
#
_cell.length_a   1.000
_cell.length_b   1.000
_cell.length_c   1.000
_cell.angle_alpha   90.00
_cell.angle_beta   90.00
_cell.angle_gamma   90.00
#
_symmetry.space_group_name_H-M   'P 1'
#
loop_
_entity.id
_entity.type
_entity.pdbx_description
1 polymer ?
#
loop_
_entity_poly.entity_id
_entity_poly.type
_entity_poly.pdbx_seq_one_letter_code
_entity_poly.pdbx_strand_id
1 'polypeptide(L)'
;MQKSFILQGIGGLAILAGVGRFVYALTQVPWTPAFGAAAAAFVLISVAAAWLLLRRHPGRPGNPWWLPAGVIAGAGLCGVVPPVNSAYLAAAQQLPDAVTYLFSSIPEETAKLLAALLVIAAFAPVRRPVESAVVGMAVGVGYTVAETVNNSAIAAALDLHSEYFNGVAAMITMVVMGPFSHAVYTGLAAWGLGQFLCRTDQPLGWRLSRLAGWLLLAAAIHGAFNASKELPGVAGLFGSIAVTILLWVLLIWLYRRSRAVASQTSR
;
A
#
# COMPACT_ATOMS: atom_id res chain seq x y z
N MET A 1 -12.25 10.62 -27.39
CA MET A 1 -13.11 10.40 -26.21
C MET A 1 -13.41 8.91 -25.94
N GLN A 2 -13.80 8.08 -26.92
CA GLN A 2 -14.13 6.65 -26.69
C GLN A 2 -13.04 5.78 -26.05
N LYS A 3 -11.74 5.99 -26.36
CA LYS A 3 -10.64 5.18 -25.81
C LYS A 3 -10.53 5.25 -24.27
N SER A 4 -10.95 6.37 -23.66
CA SER A 4 -10.92 6.56 -22.21
C SER A 4 -11.97 5.71 -21.49
N PHE A 5 -13.15 5.51 -22.11
CA PHE A 5 -14.26 4.79 -21.48
C PHE A 5 -14.03 3.28 -21.44
N ILE A 6 -13.46 2.69 -22.48
CA ILE A 6 -13.13 1.25 -22.48
C ILE A 6 -12.09 0.93 -21.41
N LEU A 7 -11.02 1.75 -21.33
CA LEU A 7 -9.97 1.56 -20.33
C LEU A 7 -10.50 1.77 -18.91
N GLN A 8 -11.39 2.74 -18.69
CA GLN A 8 -12.09 2.94 -17.42
C GLN A 8 -13.01 1.77 -17.07
N GLY A 9 -13.75 1.24 -18.05
CA GLY A 9 -14.61 0.07 -17.85
C GLY A 9 -13.80 -1.16 -17.45
N ILE A 10 -12.77 -1.50 -18.21
CA ILE A 10 -11.90 -2.66 -17.91
C ILE A 10 -11.16 -2.45 -16.58
N GLY A 11 -10.57 -1.28 -16.36
CA GLY A 11 -9.85 -0.97 -15.12
C GLY A 11 -10.77 -0.98 -13.90
N GLY A 12 -11.98 -0.45 -14.04
CA GLY A 12 -13.00 -0.47 -12.99
C GLY A 12 -13.44 -1.90 -12.66
N LEU A 13 -13.69 -2.73 -13.67
CA LEU A 13 -14.05 -4.14 -13.48
C LEU A 13 -12.92 -4.92 -12.78
N ALA A 14 -11.66 -4.70 -13.17
CA ALA A 14 -10.51 -5.35 -12.52
C ALA A 14 -10.40 -4.96 -11.03
N ILE A 15 -10.54 -3.67 -10.72
CA ILE A 15 -10.54 -3.16 -9.33
C ILE A 15 -11.70 -3.78 -8.53
N LEU A 16 -12.92 -3.76 -9.09
CA LEU A 16 -14.10 -4.30 -8.42
C LEU A 16 -14.03 -5.81 -8.23
N ALA A 17 -13.43 -6.56 -9.15
CA ALA A 17 -13.20 -8.00 -8.99
C ALA A 17 -12.26 -8.28 -7.81
N GLY A 18 -11.17 -7.51 -7.68
CA GLY A 18 -10.26 -7.60 -6.53
C GLY A 18 -10.98 -7.29 -5.20
N VAL A 19 -11.76 -6.21 -5.17
CA VAL A 19 -12.57 -5.84 -3.99
C VAL A 19 -13.62 -6.91 -3.67
N GLY A 20 -14.33 -7.44 -4.67
CA GLY A 20 -15.31 -8.50 -4.49
C GLY A 20 -14.67 -9.76 -3.90
N ARG A 21 -13.48 -10.14 -4.39
CA ARG A 21 -12.71 -11.27 -3.85
C ARG A 21 -12.24 -11.01 -2.42
N PHE A 22 -11.85 -9.79 -2.09
CA PHE A 22 -11.47 -9.38 -0.74
C PHE A 22 -12.66 -9.45 0.22
N VAL A 23 -13.80 -8.84 -0.15
CA VAL A 23 -15.03 -8.90 0.64
C VAL A 23 -15.48 -10.34 0.86
N TYR A 24 -15.45 -11.16 -0.20
CA TYR A 24 -15.73 -12.59 -0.09
C TYR A 24 -14.79 -13.31 0.89
N ALA A 25 -13.51 -12.96 0.92
CA ALA A 25 -12.56 -13.52 1.89
C ALA A 25 -12.96 -13.14 3.33
N LEU A 26 -13.33 -11.88 3.55
CA LEU A 26 -13.76 -11.40 4.87
C LEU A 26 -15.02 -12.15 5.34
N THR A 27 -15.96 -12.51 4.46
CA THR A 27 -17.15 -13.28 4.88
C THR A 27 -16.82 -14.71 5.32
N GLN A 28 -15.61 -15.22 5.05
CA GLN A 28 -15.18 -16.55 5.50
C GLN A 28 -14.55 -16.53 6.90
N VAL A 29 -14.25 -15.35 7.45
CA VAL A 29 -13.68 -15.21 8.79
C VAL A 29 -14.82 -15.17 9.81
N PRO A 30 -14.71 -15.83 10.98
CA PRO A 30 -15.71 -15.69 12.03
C PRO A 30 -15.66 -14.28 12.64
N TRP A 31 -16.78 -13.55 12.61
CA TRP A 31 -16.91 -12.20 13.17
C TRP A 31 -17.80 -12.18 14.42
N THR A 32 -17.39 -11.39 15.42
CA THR A 32 -18.33 -10.90 16.44
C THR A 32 -18.81 -9.49 16.09
N PRO A 33 -20.01 -9.07 16.55
CA PRO A 33 -20.48 -7.71 16.35
C PRO A 33 -19.50 -6.65 16.87
N ALA A 34 -18.86 -6.90 18.01
CA ALA A 34 -17.89 -5.98 18.61
C ALA A 34 -16.64 -5.79 17.75
N PHE A 35 -16.04 -6.89 17.28
CA PHE A 35 -14.88 -6.83 16.39
C PHE A 35 -15.24 -6.19 15.04
N GLY A 36 -16.40 -6.52 14.48
CA GLY A 36 -16.91 -5.90 13.27
C GLY A 36 -17.08 -4.38 13.41
N ALA A 37 -17.61 -3.91 14.53
CA ALA A 37 -17.73 -2.48 14.83
C ALA A 37 -16.37 -1.80 14.95
N ALA A 38 -15.40 -2.44 15.63
CA ALA A 38 -14.04 -1.92 15.77
C ALA A 38 -13.32 -1.82 14.42
N ALA A 39 -13.41 -2.86 13.58
CA ALA A 39 -12.85 -2.86 12.22
C ALA A 39 -13.50 -1.78 11.34
N ALA A 40 -14.82 -1.64 11.40
CA ALA A 40 -15.53 -0.58 10.66
C ALA A 40 -15.09 0.82 11.11
N ALA A 41 -14.98 1.06 12.43
CA ALA A 41 -14.49 2.33 12.97
C ALA A 41 -13.06 2.62 12.50
N PHE A 42 -12.17 1.63 12.55
CA PHE A 42 -10.81 1.76 12.05
C PHE A 42 -10.74 2.15 10.57
N VAL A 43 -11.53 1.47 9.72
CA VAL A 43 -11.63 1.78 8.28
C VAL A 43 -12.08 3.22 8.08
N LEU A 44 -13.16 3.64 8.76
CA LEU A 44 -13.70 4.99 8.62
C LEU A 44 -12.70 6.06 9.05
N ILE A 45 -12.04 5.87 10.20
CA ILE A 45 -11.03 6.81 10.73
C ILE A 45 -9.84 6.89 9.78
N SER A 46 -9.33 5.76 9.32
CA SER A 46 -8.14 5.70 8.46
C SER A 46 -8.40 6.31 7.09
N VAL A 47 -9.54 6.00 6.48
CA VAL A 47 -9.95 6.58 5.20
C VAL A 47 -10.23 8.08 5.34
N ALA A 48 -10.86 8.52 6.44
CA ALA A 48 -11.08 9.95 6.70
C ALA A 48 -9.75 10.71 6.88
N ALA A 49 -8.81 10.15 7.65
CA ALA A 49 -7.48 10.74 7.84
C ALA A 49 -6.75 10.87 6.49
N ALA A 50 -6.70 9.80 5.70
CA ALA A 50 -6.09 9.82 4.37
C ALA A 50 -6.78 10.83 3.43
N TRP A 51 -8.11 10.88 3.44
CA TRP A 51 -8.88 11.86 2.67
C TRP A 51 -8.49 13.29 3.05
N LEU A 52 -8.45 13.60 4.34
CA LEU A 52 -8.07 14.95 4.82
C LEU A 52 -6.64 15.33 4.42
N LEU A 53 -5.69 14.40 4.54
CA LEU A 53 -4.28 14.61 4.21
C LEU A 53 -4.03 14.76 2.72
N LEU A 54 -4.73 13.99 1.88
CA LEU A 54 -4.42 13.86 0.46
C LEU A 54 -5.33 14.73 -0.43
N ARG A 55 -6.60 14.98 -0.08
CA ARG A 55 -7.56 15.71 -0.95
C ARG A 55 -7.10 17.12 -1.34
N ARG A 56 -6.32 17.79 -0.48
CA ARG A 56 -5.75 19.13 -0.71
C ARG A 56 -4.25 19.10 -0.98
N HIS A 57 -3.67 17.93 -1.26
CA HIS A 57 -2.26 17.84 -1.56
C HIS A 57 -1.93 18.64 -2.83
N PRO A 58 -0.92 19.54 -2.83
CA PRO A 58 -0.59 20.38 -3.99
C PRO A 58 -0.11 19.56 -5.21
N GLY A 59 0.39 18.36 -4.95
CA GLY A 59 0.79 17.39 -5.98
C GLY A 59 -0.35 16.49 -6.45
N ARG A 60 -1.62 16.76 -6.14
CA ARG A 60 -2.73 15.91 -6.59
C ARG A 60 -2.95 16.00 -8.11
N PRO A 61 -3.33 14.89 -8.78
CA PRO A 61 -3.82 14.95 -10.15
C PRO A 61 -5.06 15.84 -10.29
N GLY A 62 -5.26 16.40 -11.49
CA GLY A 62 -6.41 17.26 -11.78
C GLY A 62 -7.76 16.54 -11.74
N ASN A 63 -7.81 15.27 -12.18
CA ASN A 63 -9.01 14.46 -12.15
C ASN A 63 -9.24 13.87 -10.74
N PRO A 64 -10.32 14.21 -10.01
CA PRO A 64 -10.51 13.82 -8.61
C PRO A 64 -10.63 12.31 -8.36
N TRP A 65 -10.86 11.49 -9.41
CA TRP A 65 -11.00 10.04 -9.26
C TRP A 65 -9.72 9.35 -8.77
N TRP A 66 -8.55 9.99 -8.81
CA TRP A 66 -7.29 9.42 -8.32
C TRP A 66 -7.35 8.91 -6.89
N LEU A 67 -8.08 9.61 -6.01
CA LEU A 67 -8.14 9.29 -4.59
C LEU A 67 -9.07 8.11 -4.31
N PRO A 68 -10.37 8.17 -4.65
CA PRO A 68 -11.26 7.03 -4.44
C PRO A 68 -10.85 5.81 -5.27
N ALA A 69 -10.46 5.96 -6.54
CA ALA A 69 -10.02 4.82 -7.35
C ALA A 69 -8.71 4.24 -6.82
N GLY A 70 -7.77 5.08 -6.36
CA GLY A 70 -6.53 4.64 -5.73
C GLY A 70 -6.78 3.80 -4.47
N VAL A 71 -7.55 4.35 -3.52
CA VAL A 71 -7.87 3.65 -2.26
C VAL A 71 -8.60 2.33 -2.53
N ILE A 72 -9.59 2.32 -3.43
CA ILE A 72 -10.35 1.10 -3.74
C ILE A 72 -9.45 0.08 -4.46
N ALA A 73 -8.59 0.51 -5.39
CA ALA A 73 -7.64 -0.38 -6.05
C ALA A 73 -6.66 -1.01 -5.05
N GLY A 74 -6.12 -0.21 -4.13
CA GLY A 74 -5.27 -0.69 -3.05
C GLY A 74 -5.94 -1.72 -2.16
N ALA A 75 -7.17 -1.47 -1.74
CA ALA A 75 -7.94 -2.42 -0.94
C ALA A 75 -8.25 -3.72 -1.72
N GLY A 76 -8.57 -3.60 -3.02
CA GLY A 76 -8.84 -4.75 -3.88
C GLY A 76 -7.64 -5.68 -4.07
N LEU A 77 -6.41 -5.18 -3.94
CA LEU A 77 -5.21 -6.02 -3.99
C LEU A 77 -5.15 -7.04 -2.84
N CYS A 78 -5.75 -6.76 -1.67
CA CYS A 78 -5.86 -7.75 -0.59
C CYS A 78 -6.76 -8.94 -0.95
N GLY A 79 -7.53 -8.87 -2.04
CA GLY A 79 -8.25 -10.02 -2.60
C GLY A 79 -7.38 -10.90 -3.51
N VAL A 80 -6.23 -10.42 -3.99
CA VAL A 80 -5.45 -11.05 -5.07
C VAL A 80 -4.03 -11.40 -4.64
N VAL A 81 -3.40 -10.55 -3.81
CA VAL A 81 -2.00 -10.68 -3.39
C VAL A 81 -1.77 -11.82 -2.38
N PRO A 82 -2.64 -12.09 -1.38
CA PRO A 82 -2.34 -13.11 -0.38
C PRO A 82 -2.04 -14.51 -0.96
N PRO A 83 -2.80 -15.04 -1.94
CA PRO A 83 -2.44 -16.32 -2.59
C PRO A 83 -1.05 -16.32 -3.25
N VAL A 84 -0.65 -15.20 -3.84
CA VAL A 84 0.67 -15.04 -4.48
C VAL A 84 1.77 -15.06 -3.41
N ASN A 85 1.55 -14.35 -2.29
CA ASN A 85 2.49 -14.37 -1.17
C ASN A 85 2.60 -15.77 -0.56
N SER A 86 1.48 -16.49 -0.36
CA SER A 86 1.52 -17.86 0.15
C SER A 86 2.32 -18.79 -0.76
N ALA A 87 2.15 -18.67 -2.09
CA ALA A 87 2.93 -19.45 -3.06
C ALA A 87 4.43 -19.09 -3.00
N TYR A 88 4.75 -17.80 -2.85
CA TYR A 88 6.13 -17.34 -2.67
C TYR A 88 6.76 -17.92 -1.39
N LEU A 89 6.08 -17.82 -0.25
CA LEU A 89 6.57 -18.33 1.03
C LEU A 89 6.76 -19.85 0.98
N ALA A 90 5.85 -20.59 0.35
CA ALA A 90 5.99 -22.03 0.15
C ALA A 90 7.21 -22.38 -0.73
N ALA A 91 7.49 -21.60 -1.77
CA ALA A 91 8.66 -21.79 -2.62
C ALA A 91 9.97 -21.44 -1.90
N ALA A 92 9.93 -20.47 -0.98
CA ALA A 92 11.08 -19.98 -0.23
C ALA A 92 11.31 -20.69 1.12
N GLN A 93 10.50 -21.69 1.47
CA GLN A 93 10.50 -22.34 2.80
C GLN A 93 11.85 -22.96 3.24
N GLN A 94 12.79 -23.17 2.30
CA GLN A 94 14.12 -23.71 2.59
C GLN A 94 15.14 -22.61 2.97
N LEU A 95 14.79 -21.33 2.76
CA LEU A 95 15.63 -20.21 3.12
C LEU A 95 15.39 -19.82 4.60
N PRO A 96 16.37 -19.18 5.27
CA PRO A 96 16.13 -18.60 6.59
C PRO A 96 14.98 -17.60 6.55
N ASP A 97 14.12 -17.58 7.58
CA ASP A 97 12.91 -16.74 7.63
C ASP A 97 13.22 -15.26 7.36
N ALA A 98 14.24 -14.70 8.02
CA ALA A 98 14.64 -13.31 7.79
C ALA A 98 14.98 -13.02 6.30
N VAL A 99 15.54 -13.99 5.57
CA VAL A 99 15.83 -13.85 4.12
C VAL A 99 14.53 -13.96 3.31
N THR A 100 13.70 -14.96 3.61
CA THR A 100 12.40 -15.15 2.97
C THR A 100 11.53 -13.89 3.09
N TYR A 101 11.42 -13.33 4.29
CA TYR A 101 10.60 -12.16 4.55
C TYR A 101 11.23 -10.85 4.02
N LEU A 102 12.55 -10.78 3.87
CA LEU A 102 13.21 -9.65 3.20
C LEU A 102 12.77 -9.49 1.74
N PHE A 103 12.49 -10.59 1.04
CA PHE A 103 12.07 -10.57 -0.36
C PHE A 103 10.57 -10.77 -0.56
N SER A 104 9.83 -11.13 0.50
CA SER A 104 8.37 -11.32 0.50
C SER A 104 7.57 -10.09 0.02
N SER A 105 8.14 -8.89 0.13
CA SER A 105 7.51 -7.64 -0.26
C SER A 105 7.49 -7.39 -1.77
N ILE A 106 8.34 -8.06 -2.56
CA ILE A 106 8.50 -7.79 -4.00
C ILE A 106 7.18 -8.02 -4.77
N PRO A 107 6.47 -9.16 -4.62
CA PRO A 107 5.19 -9.37 -5.28
C PRO A 107 4.18 -8.30 -4.92
N GLU A 108 4.10 -7.91 -3.64
CA GLU A 108 3.16 -6.90 -3.18
C GLU A 108 3.43 -5.51 -3.75
N GLU A 109 4.67 -5.02 -3.68
CA GLU A 109 5.02 -3.69 -4.17
C GLU A 109 4.88 -3.62 -5.69
N THR A 110 5.14 -4.73 -6.38
CA THR A 110 4.89 -4.84 -7.83
C THR A 110 3.39 -4.71 -8.11
N ALA A 111 2.53 -5.44 -7.39
CA ALA A 111 1.09 -5.38 -7.56
C ALA A 111 0.52 -3.98 -7.25
N LYS A 112 1.00 -3.33 -6.18
CA LYS A 112 0.63 -1.94 -5.82
C LYS A 112 1.06 -0.94 -6.88
N LEU A 113 2.25 -1.09 -7.45
CA LEU A 113 2.71 -0.23 -8.54
C LEU A 113 1.88 -0.42 -9.82
N LEU A 114 1.51 -1.66 -10.15
CA LEU A 114 0.60 -1.95 -11.26
C LEU A 114 -0.80 -1.37 -11.04
N ALA A 115 -1.33 -1.44 -9.81
CA ALA A 115 -2.58 -0.79 -9.46
C ALA A 115 -2.47 0.74 -9.60
N ALA A 116 -1.37 1.35 -9.16
CA ALA A 116 -1.14 2.79 -9.37
C ALA A 116 -1.07 3.14 -10.86
N LEU A 117 -0.38 2.34 -11.68
CA LEU A 117 -0.35 2.51 -13.13
C LEU A 117 -1.75 2.42 -13.74
N LEU A 118 -2.55 1.43 -13.34
CA LEU A 118 -3.93 1.28 -13.82
C LEU A 118 -4.77 2.50 -13.45
N VAL A 119 -4.66 2.97 -12.21
CA VAL A 119 -5.38 4.17 -11.73
C VAL A 119 -4.98 5.40 -12.54
N ILE A 120 -3.69 5.60 -12.78
CA ILE A 120 -3.16 6.71 -13.58
C ILE A 120 -3.66 6.62 -15.02
N ALA A 121 -3.59 5.45 -15.64
CA ALA A 121 -3.94 5.27 -17.05
C ALA A 121 -5.45 5.41 -17.30
N ALA A 122 -6.28 4.86 -16.42
CA ALA A 122 -7.73 4.82 -16.59
C ALA A 122 -8.45 6.03 -15.99
N PHE A 123 -8.07 6.46 -14.79
CA PHE A 123 -8.89 7.38 -13.99
C PHE A 123 -8.24 8.74 -13.78
N ALA A 124 -6.91 8.81 -13.68
CA ALA A 124 -6.23 10.06 -13.34
C ALA A 124 -4.87 10.20 -14.04
N PRO A 125 -4.87 10.51 -15.35
CA PRO A 125 -3.63 10.78 -16.07
C PRO A 125 -2.82 11.87 -15.39
N VAL A 126 -1.54 11.60 -15.18
CA VAL A 126 -0.61 12.50 -14.50
C VAL A 126 0.26 13.24 -15.50
N ARG A 127 0.69 14.45 -15.13
CA ARG A 127 1.60 15.29 -15.91
C ARG A 127 2.91 15.57 -15.20
N ARG A 128 2.92 15.41 -13.87
CA ARG A 128 4.10 15.63 -13.03
C ARG A 128 4.44 14.36 -12.26
N PRO A 129 5.73 14.03 -12.07
CA PRO A 129 6.11 12.85 -11.29
C PRO A 129 5.52 12.81 -9.88
N VAL A 130 5.38 13.97 -9.23
CA VAL A 130 4.77 14.07 -7.89
C VAL A 130 3.30 13.65 -7.87
N GLU A 131 2.57 13.80 -8.97
CA GLU A 131 1.18 13.36 -9.07
C GLU A 131 1.08 11.84 -9.02
N SER A 132 2.00 11.14 -9.69
CA SER A 132 2.09 9.68 -9.62
C SER A 132 2.38 9.21 -8.20
N ALA A 133 3.29 9.89 -7.47
CA ALA A 133 3.56 9.58 -6.07
C ALA A 133 2.30 9.72 -5.18
N VAL A 134 1.49 10.76 -5.41
CA VAL A 134 0.23 10.98 -4.67
C VAL A 134 -0.83 9.92 -5.00
N VAL A 135 -0.91 9.47 -6.26
CA VAL A 135 -1.74 8.29 -6.61
C VAL A 135 -1.24 7.04 -5.89
N GLY A 136 0.08 6.81 -5.88
CA GLY A 136 0.69 5.70 -5.17
C GLY A 136 0.39 5.72 -3.66
N MET A 137 0.43 6.91 -3.03
CA MET A 137 0.03 7.06 -1.63
C MET A 137 -1.43 6.63 -1.41
N ALA A 138 -2.36 7.01 -2.31
CA ALA A 138 -3.75 6.60 -2.21
C ALA A 138 -3.93 5.08 -2.34
N VAL A 139 -3.21 4.43 -3.26
CA VAL A 139 -3.19 2.96 -3.39
C VAL A 139 -2.63 2.32 -2.11
N GLY A 140 -1.50 2.79 -1.61
CA GLY A 140 -0.90 2.25 -0.38
C GLY A 140 -1.77 2.46 0.86
N VAL A 141 -2.52 3.56 0.96
CA VAL A 141 -3.54 3.75 2.00
C VAL A 141 -4.59 2.65 1.94
N GLY A 142 -5.16 2.40 0.75
CA GLY A 142 -6.17 1.36 0.55
C GLY A 142 -5.66 -0.02 0.97
N TYR A 143 -4.43 -0.34 0.56
CA TYR A 143 -3.79 -1.60 0.95
C TYR A 143 -3.56 -1.68 2.46
N THR A 144 -3.04 -0.62 3.10
CA THR A 144 -2.84 -0.58 4.56
C THR A 144 -4.12 -0.87 5.31
N VAL A 145 -5.22 -0.21 4.92
CA VAL A 145 -6.52 -0.37 5.58
C VAL A 145 -7.01 -1.81 5.43
N ALA A 146 -7.00 -2.34 4.20
CA ALA A 146 -7.50 -3.68 3.93
C ALA A 146 -6.64 -4.78 4.58
N GLU A 147 -5.32 -4.67 4.50
CA GLU A 147 -4.38 -5.61 5.12
C GLU A 147 -4.52 -5.59 6.65
N THR A 148 -4.63 -4.41 7.26
CA THR A 148 -4.80 -4.30 8.71
C THR A 148 -6.09 -4.99 9.15
N VAL A 149 -7.20 -4.78 8.46
CA VAL A 149 -8.47 -5.47 8.74
C VAL A 149 -8.30 -6.99 8.56
N ASN A 150 -7.69 -7.42 7.46
CA ASN A 150 -7.49 -8.84 7.16
C ASN A 150 -6.66 -9.55 8.24
N ASN A 151 -5.50 -9.00 8.58
CA ASN A 151 -4.59 -9.59 9.56
C ASN A 151 -5.18 -9.55 10.96
N SER A 152 -5.90 -8.48 11.31
CA SER A 152 -6.62 -8.40 12.59
C SER A 152 -7.73 -9.44 12.67
N ALA A 153 -8.45 -9.68 11.57
CA ALA A 153 -9.52 -10.67 11.51
C ALA A 153 -8.96 -12.10 11.62
N ILE A 154 -7.83 -12.39 10.97
CA ILE A 154 -7.10 -13.66 11.12
C ILE A 154 -6.64 -13.84 12.57
N ALA A 155 -6.00 -12.83 13.16
CA ALA A 155 -5.54 -12.90 14.55
C ALA A 155 -6.70 -13.14 15.53
N ALA A 156 -7.84 -12.49 15.30
CA ALA A 156 -9.02 -12.67 16.13
C ALA A 156 -9.64 -14.07 15.96
N ALA A 157 -9.61 -14.63 14.75
CA ALA A 157 -10.11 -15.99 14.50
C ALA A 157 -9.20 -17.08 15.07
N LEU A 158 -7.88 -16.83 15.16
CA LEU A 158 -6.92 -17.75 15.77
C LEU A 158 -6.96 -17.72 17.30
N ASP A 159 -7.53 -16.67 17.89
CA ASP A 159 -7.68 -16.52 19.33
C ASP A 159 -9.13 -16.60 19.78
N LEU A 160 -9.70 -17.80 19.69
CA LEU A 160 -11.08 -18.12 20.08
C LEU A 160 -11.32 -17.99 21.60
N HIS A 161 -10.27 -17.78 22.41
CA HIS A 161 -10.36 -17.79 23.87
C HIS A 161 -10.47 -16.38 24.50
N SER A 162 -10.13 -15.30 23.80
CA SER A 162 -10.07 -13.93 24.37
C SER A 162 -11.23 -13.00 23.99
N GLU A 163 -12.34 -13.52 23.49
CA GLU A 163 -13.44 -12.70 22.95
C GLU A 163 -12.95 -11.66 21.91
N TYR A 164 -11.97 -12.03 21.06
CA TYR A 164 -11.46 -11.21 19.95
C TYR A 164 -10.63 -9.98 20.38
N PHE A 165 -10.24 -9.87 21.67
CA PHE A 165 -9.36 -8.79 22.14
C PHE A 165 -8.04 -8.72 21.36
N ASN A 166 -7.45 -9.88 21.05
CA ASN A 166 -6.20 -9.94 20.30
C ASN A 166 -6.32 -9.43 18.85
N GLY A 167 -7.51 -9.46 18.25
CA GLY A 167 -7.77 -8.83 16.96
C GLY A 167 -7.69 -7.30 17.04
N VAL A 168 -8.29 -6.70 18.06
CA VAL A 168 -8.21 -5.25 18.30
C VAL A 168 -6.79 -4.82 18.69
N ALA A 169 -6.11 -5.61 19.52
CA ALA A 169 -4.71 -5.36 19.88
C ALA A 169 -3.78 -5.45 18.66
N ALA A 170 -3.99 -6.43 17.76
CA ALA A 170 -3.27 -6.55 16.50
C ALA A 170 -3.48 -5.33 15.61
N MET A 171 -4.73 -4.87 15.48
CA MET A 171 -5.06 -3.65 14.73
C MET A 171 -4.33 -2.42 15.28
N ILE A 172 -4.35 -2.20 16.60
CA ILE A 172 -3.63 -1.09 17.25
C ILE A 172 -2.12 -1.23 17.00
N THR A 173 -1.58 -2.43 17.13
CA THR A 173 -0.15 -2.70 16.93
C THR A 173 0.29 -2.35 15.51
N MET A 174 -0.48 -2.77 14.49
CA MET A 174 -0.19 -2.45 13.09
C MET A 174 -0.24 -0.94 12.83
N VAL A 175 -1.19 -0.22 13.44
CA VAL A 175 -1.28 1.24 13.35
C VAL A 175 -0.08 1.93 13.98
N VAL A 176 0.40 1.47 15.14
CA VAL A 176 1.54 2.09 15.82
C VAL A 176 2.86 1.78 15.11
N MET A 177 3.04 0.54 14.67
CA MET A 177 4.25 0.03 14.03
C MET A 177 4.45 0.55 12.60
N GLY A 178 3.38 0.94 11.91
CA GLY A 178 3.50 1.43 10.54
C GLY A 178 2.23 2.06 10.01
N PRO A 179 1.79 3.20 10.56
CA PRO A 179 0.56 3.82 10.08
C PRO A 179 0.79 4.31 8.66
N PHE A 180 0.00 3.77 7.74
CA PHE A 180 0.13 4.06 6.31
C PHE A 180 1.53 3.76 5.76
N SER A 181 2.25 2.77 6.31
CA SER A 181 3.57 2.34 5.81
C SER A 181 3.52 2.00 4.32
N HIS A 182 2.46 1.33 3.87
CA HIS A 182 2.28 1.05 2.43
C HIS A 182 2.06 2.31 1.59
N ALA A 183 1.51 3.39 2.16
CA ALA A 183 1.43 4.67 1.45
C ALA A 183 2.83 5.25 1.19
N VAL A 184 3.78 5.00 2.09
CA VAL A 184 5.20 5.34 1.89
C VAL A 184 5.81 4.48 0.78
N TYR A 185 5.69 3.16 0.88
CA TYR A 185 6.30 2.23 -0.09
C TYR A 185 5.75 2.46 -1.49
N THR A 186 4.43 2.44 -1.63
CA THR A 186 3.77 2.62 -2.91
C THR A 186 3.94 4.05 -3.44
N GLY A 187 3.98 5.06 -2.57
CA GLY A 187 4.29 6.44 -2.96
C GLY A 187 5.70 6.59 -3.54
N LEU A 188 6.70 5.92 -2.95
CA LEU A 188 8.08 5.87 -3.46
C LEU A 188 8.17 5.15 -4.80
N ALA A 189 7.59 3.95 -4.91
CA ALA A 189 7.56 3.20 -6.16
C ALA A 189 6.86 4.00 -7.28
N ALA A 190 5.71 4.62 -6.95
CA ALA A 190 4.95 5.42 -7.88
C ALA A 190 5.63 6.75 -8.24
N TRP A 191 6.52 7.29 -7.40
CA TRP A 191 7.41 8.38 -7.81
C TRP A 191 8.32 7.94 -8.96
N GLY A 192 8.92 6.75 -8.87
CA GLY A 192 9.69 6.16 -9.96
C GLY A 192 8.87 5.98 -11.25
N LEU A 193 7.63 5.52 -11.11
CA LEU A 193 6.68 5.49 -12.22
C LEU A 193 6.38 6.88 -12.79
N GLY A 194 6.25 7.89 -11.94
CA GLY A 194 6.07 9.27 -12.36
C GLY A 194 7.26 9.80 -13.16
N GLN A 195 8.49 9.49 -12.73
CA GLN A 195 9.71 9.80 -13.48
C GLN A 195 9.69 9.10 -14.83
N PHE A 196 9.30 7.82 -14.87
CA PHE A 196 9.16 7.09 -16.11
C PHE A 196 8.11 7.71 -17.04
N LEU A 197 6.93 8.04 -16.56
CA LEU A 197 5.84 8.54 -17.41
C LEU A 197 6.03 9.99 -17.86
N CYS A 198 6.54 10.87 -16.99
CA CYS A 198 6.50 12.32 -17.21
C CYS A 198 7.82 12.92 -17.71
N ARG A 199 8.97 12.27 -17.49
CA ARG A 199 10.30 12.80 -17.90
C ARG A 199 10.67 12.29 -19.29
N THR A 200 9.85 12.59 -20.29
CA THR A 200 10.09 12.21 -21.69
C THR A 200 11.29 12.95 -22.31
N ASP A 201 11.81 13.97 -21.62
CA ASP A 201 13.07 14.63 -21.92
C ASP A 201 14.31 13.76 -21.63
N GLN A 202 14.15 12.66 -20.89
CA GLN A 202 15.22 11.75 -20.52
C GLN A 202 15.20 10.49 -21.39
N PRO A 203 16.37 9.86 -21.64
CA PRO A 203 16.44 8.63 -22.44
C PRO A 203 15.71 7.46 -21.74
N LEU A 204 15.24 6.49 -22.53
CA LEU A 204 14.46 5.36 -22.02
C LEU A 204 15.20 4.58 -20.92
N GLY A 205 16.51 4.34 -21.07
CA GLY A 205 17.31 3.64 -20.06
C GLY A 205 17.33 4.35 -18.71
N TRP A 206 17.38 5.68 -18.70
CA TRP A 206 17.28 6.46 -17.45
C TRP A 206 15.89 6.34 -16.84
N ARG A 207 14.83 6.41 -17.66
CA ARG A 207 13.44 6.30 -17.20
C ARG A 207 13.18 4.93 -16.57
N LEU A 208 13.66 3.86 -17.22
CA LEU A 208 13.57 2.50 -16.71
C LEU A 208 14.38 2.31 -15.42
N SER A 209 15.58 2.89 -15.33
CA SER A 209 16.39 2.80 -14.10
C SER A 209 15.73 3.52 -12.92
N ARG A 210 15.01 4.64 -13.15
CA ARG A 210 14.20 5.27 -12.10
C ARG A 210 13.01 4.40 -11.69
N LEU A 211 12.28 3.84 -12.63
CA LEU A 211 11.17 2.94 -12.32
C LEU A 211 11.64 1.75 -11.46
N ALA A 212 12.68 1.04 -11.93
CA ALA A 212 13.22 -0.13 -11.24
C ALA A 212 13.86 0.24 -9.89
N GLY A 213 14.70 1.28 -9.85
CA GLY A 213 15.41 1.66 -8.63
C GLY A 213 14.48 2.09 -7.49
N TRP A 214 13.42 2.85 -7.79
CA TRP A 214 12.44 3.25 -6.77
C TRP A 214 11.52 2.10 -6.35
N LEU A 215 11.16 1.18 -7.27
CA LEU A 215 10.43 -0.04 -6.90
C LEU A 215 11.27 -0.93 -5.97
N LEU A 216 12.54 -1.18 -6.32
CA LEU A 216 13.45 -1.98 -5.50
C LEU A 216 13.69 -1.33 -4.14
N LEU A 217 13.81 -0.01 -4.07
CA LEU A 217 13.92 0.70 -2.80
C LEU A 217 12.66 0.53 -1.94
N ALA A 218 11.47 0.69 -2.52
CA ALA A 218 10.21 0.48 -1.81
C ALA A 218 10.10 -0.96 -1.28
N ALA A 219 10.40 -1.95 -2.13
CA ALA A 219 10.41 -3.36 -1.75
C ALA A 219 11.45 -3.65 -0.66
N ALA A 220 12.65 -3.07 -0.72
CA ALA A 220 13.68 -3.27 0.28
C ALA A 220 13.29 -2.69 1.66
N ILE A 221 12.68 -1.50 1.71
CA ILE A 221 12.22 -0.90 2.97
C ILE A 221 11.07 -1.74 3.56
N HIS A 222 10.13 -2.18 2.73
CA HIS A 222 9.04 -3.04 3.15
C HIS A 222 9.55 -4.43 3.59
N GLY A 223 10.48 -5.00 2.84
CA GLY A 223 11.12 -6.27 3.16
C GLY A 223 11.88 -6.22 4.49
N ALA A 224 12.58 -5.11 4.75
CA ALA A 224 13.24 -4.88 6.04
C ALA A 224 12.23 -4.84 7.21
N PHE A 225 11.05 -4.24 7.00
CA PHE A 225 9.97 -4.28 7.99
C PHE A 225 9.48 -5.70 8.25
N ASN A 226 9.27 -6.50 7.21
CA ASN A 226 8.85 -7.89 7.38
C ASN A 226 9.94 -8.73 8.06
N ALA A 227 11.17 -8.71 7.53
CA ALA A 227 12.30 -9.45 8.07
C ALA A 227 12.62 -9.09 9.53
N SER A 228 12.41 -7.82 9.93
CA SER A 228 12.69 -7.38 11.30
C SER A 228 11.87 -8.12 12.37
N LYS A 229 10.69 -8.63 12.01
CA LYS A 229 9.81 -9.39 12.92
C LYS A 229 10.26 -10.84 13.09
N GLU A 230 11.01 -11.35 12.12
CA GLU A 230 11.48 -12.74 12.06
C GLU A 230 12.89 -12.92 12.65
N LEU A 231 13.53 -11.82 13.06
CA LEU A 231 14.82 -11.89 13.74
C LEU A 231 14.65 -12.46 15.16
N PRO A 232 15.55 -13.35 15.62
CA PRO A 232 15.40 -14.02 16.90
C PRO A 232 15.66 -13.10 18.09
N GLY A 233 14.89 -13.32 19.17
CA GLY A 233 15.12 -12.70 20.48
C GLY A 233 15.12 -11.17 20.46
N VAL A 234 16.04 -10.57 21.22
CA VAL A 234 16.16 -9.10 21.33
C VAL A 234 16.47 -8.41 20.00
N ALA A 235 17.08 -9.11 19.04
CA ALA A 235 17.38 -8.53 17.73
C ALA A 235 16.10 -8.17 16.95
N GLY A 236 15.05 -9.00 17.03
CA GLY A 236 13.76 -8.71 16.38
C GLY A 236 13.02 -7.53 17.01
N LEU A 237 13.09 -7.39 18.33
CA LEU A 237 12.54 -6.22 19.02
C LEU A 237 13.23 -4.93 18.57
N PHE A 238 14.57 -4.88 18.64
CA PHE A 238 15.32 -3.70 18.21
C PHE A 238 15.18 -3.41 16.72
N GLY A 239 15.18 -4.45 15.88
CA GLY A 239 14.92 -4.33 14.44
C GLY A 239 13.56 -3.71 14.16
N SER A 240 12.50 -4.23 14.78
CA SER A 240 11.13 -3.74 14.59
C SER A 240 10.96 -2.30 15.05
N ILE A 241 11.56 -1.92 16.20
CA ILE A 241 11.57 -0.54 16.69
C ILE A 241 12.32 0.38 15.72
N ALA A 242 13.51 -0.01 15.28
CA ALA A 242 14.33 0.78 14.38
C ALA A 242 13.63 1.03 13.04
N VAL A 243 13.04 -0.01 12.43
CA VAL A 243 12.31 0.14 11.17
C VAL A 243 11.03 0.96 11.38
N THR A 244 10.31 0.78 12.49
CA THR A 244 9.13 1.61 12.81
C THR A 244 9.50 3.10 12.88
N ILE A 245 10.57 3.46 13.59
CA ILE A 245 11.05 4.84 13.67
C ILE A 245 11.40 5.37 12.28
N LEU A 246 12.12 4.57 11.48
CA LEU A 246 12.44 4.93 10.10
C LEU A 246 11.18 5.21 9.28
N LEU A 247 10.14 4.38 9.39
CA LEU A 247 8.88 4.56 8.65
C LEU A 247 8.15 5.84 9.03
N TRP A 248 8.10 6.17 10.32
CA TRP A 248 7.53 7.44 10.79
C TRP A 248 8.29 8.64 10.24
N VAL A 249 9.62 8.60 10.30
CA VAL A 249 10.48 9.65 9.75
C VAL A 249 10.24 9.79 8.25
N LEU A 250 10.24 8.68 7.50
CA LEU A 250 10.00 8.68 6.06
C LEU A 250 8.61 9.18 5.70
N LEU A 251 7.56 8.76 6.42
CA LEU A 251 6.19 9.20 6.19
C LEU A 251 6.10 10.73 6.28
N ILE A 252 6.59 11.30 7.39
CA ILE A 252 6.54 12.75 7.61
C ILE A 252 7.42 13.48 6.59
N TRP A 253 8.65 13.00 6.38
CA TRP A 253 9.61 13.66 5.50
C TRP A 253 9.18 13.62 4.04
N LEU A 254 8.75 12.46 3.52
CA LEU A 254 8.30 12.31 2.13
C LEU A 254 7.00 13.06 1.87
N TYR A 255 6.07 13.06 2.82
CA TYR A 255 4.86 13.86 2.70
C TYR A 255 5.21 15.35 2.59
N ARG A 256 6.05 15.87 3.48
CA ARG A 256 6.50 17.28 3.40
C ARG A 256 7.29 17.57 2.13
N ARG A 257 8.18 16.67 1.72
CA ARG A 257 9.02 16.82 0.53
C ARG A 257 8.19 16.84 -0.74
N SER A 258 7.22 15.93 -0.88
CA SER A 258 6.33 15.87 -2.04
C SER A 258 5.47 17.14 -2.15
N ARG A 259 5.01 17.70 -1.02
CA ARG A 259 4.35 19.01 -1.01
C ARG A 259 5.25 20.13 -1.54
N ALA A 260 6.50 20.17 -1.09
CA ALA A 260 7.47 21.18 -1.54
C ALA A 260 7.76 21.07 -3.05
N VAL A 261 8.00 19.85 -3.56
CA VAL A 261 8.20 19.60 -5.00
C VAL A 261 6.99 20.07 -5.82
N ALA A 262 5.78 19.79 -5.35
CA ALA A 262 4.56 20.21 -6.04
C ALA A 262 4.38 21.74 -6.08
N SER A 263 4.77 22.45 -5.01
CA SER A 263 4.70 23.92 -4.97
C SER A 263 5.72 24.61 -5.89
N GLN A 264 6.85 23.97 -6.16
CA GLN A 264 7.89 24.51 -7.06
C GLN A 264 7.53 24.34 -8.54
N THR A 265 6.68 23.35 -8.85
CA THR A 265 6.27 22.98 -10.22
C THR A 265 4.88 23.52 -10.59
N SER A 266 4.29 24.37 -9.76
CA SER A 266 3.00 25.05 -9.99
C SER A 266 3.16 26.54 -10.33
N ARG A 267 4.41 27.00 -10.46
CA ARG A 267 4.79 28.27 -11.10
C ARG A 267 5.33 27.96 -12.49
#